data_AF-A0A3A8X013-F1
#
_entry.id   AF-A0A3A8X013-F1
#
_cell.length_a   1.000
_cell.length_b   1.000
_cell.length_c   1.000
_cell.angle_alpha   90.00
_cell.angle_beta   90.00
_cell.angle_gamma   90.00
#
_symmetry.space_group_name_H-M   'P 1'
#
loop_
_entity.id
_entity.type
_entity.pdbx_description
1 polymer ?
#
loop_
_entity_poly.entity_id
_entity_poly.type
_entity_poly.pdbx_seq_one_letter_code
_entity_poly.pdbx_strand_id
1 'polypeptide(L)'
;MKKKIILGIILLCIITNISFSRAEEPNYELLVKQINNYAKEGVENKFESMASLLWDDPDIEISGRKKEAQLGLPFIYYDANCGSNQNMDFYYPVMVKGKVVGIIEAILYNGDWTLSITDINNDFKQLNDIDYNHDQPLFYTMGSDVFMETAKSCIKFTNLLDSVKETSLQKEFSLKSYEEKLKEIVQNTQNFRDSSQSLKATDTNRKEKETDTSLNRDSSQNRTEGKWIYVGIAVIILIIIVVLLRRKK
;
A
#
# COMPACT_ATOMS: atom_id res chain seq x y z
N MET A 1 32.97 -0.32 -50.50
CA MET A 1 32.15 -1.42 -49.94
C MET A 1 31.94 -1.36 -48.42
N LYS A 2 32.87 -0.85 -47.60
CA LYS A 2 32.74 -0.88 -46.12
C LYS A 2 31.65 0.04 -45.50
N LYS A 3 31.22 1.11 -46.17
CA LYS A 3 30.21 2.05 -45.64
C LYS A 3 28.76 1.52 -45.64
N LYS A 4 28.41 0.57 -46.51
CA LYS A 4 27.03 0.03 -46.60
C LYS A 4 26.72 -1.02 -45.53
N ILE A 5 27.76 -1.71 -45.00
CA ILE A 5 27.60 -2.76 -43.98
C ILE A 5 27.35 -2.13 -42.59
N ILE A 6 28.00 -1.01 -42.29
CA ILE A 6 27.84 -0.32 -41.00
C ILE A 6 26.43 0.29 -40.89
N LEU A 7 25.89 0.84 -41.98
CA LEU A 7 24.54 1.40 -41.99
C LEU A 7 23.46 0.30 -41.82
N GLY A 8 23.68 -0.88 -42.38
CA GLY A 8 22.78 -2.04 -42.21
C GLY A 8 22.75 -2.61 -40.79
N ILE A 9 23.89 -2.62 -40.10
CA ILE A 9 23.99 -3.10 -38.71
C ILE A 9 23.37 -2.09 -37.73
N ILE A 10 23.57 -0.79 -37.95
CA ILE A 10 22.93 0.26 -37.13
C ILE A 10 21.41 0.23 -37.31
N LEU A 11 20.91 0.05 -38.54
CA LEU A 11 19.48 -0.06 -38.80
C LEU A 11 18.87 -1.34 -38.20
N LEU A 12 19.62 -2.44 -38.18
CA LEU A 12 19.16 -3.69 -37.55
C LEU A 12 19.11 -3.56 -36.01
N CYS A 13 20.08 -2.87 -35.38
CA CYS A 13 20.05 -2.59 -33.93
C CYS A 13 18.93 -1.64 -33.52
N ILE A 14 18.51 -0.71 -34.40
CA ILE A 14 17.36 0.17 -34.14
C ILE A 14 16.03 -0.60 -34.23
N ILE A 15 15.96 -1.65 -35.07
CA ILE A 15 14.72 -2.41 -35.28
C ILE A 15 14.54 -3.54 -34.25
N THR A 16 15.61 -4.07 -33.62
CA THR A 16 15.50 -5.29 -32.79
C THR A 16 15.61 -5.12 -31.27
N ASN A 17 15.77 -3.92 -30.70
CA ASN A 17 15.89 -3.84 -29.23
C ASN A 17 15.38 -2.55 -28.57
N ILE A 18 14.41 -1.89 -29.19
CA ILE A 18 13.54 -0.97 -28.47
C ILE A 18 12.12 -1.56 -28.54
N SER A 19 11.93 -2.70 -27.89
CA SER A 19 10.67 -2.94 -27.19
C SER A 19 10.61 -1.90 -26.08
N PHE A 20 10.34 -0.64 -26.44
CA PHE A 20 9.89 0.36 -25.49
C PHE A 20 8.65 -0.29 -24.89
N SER A 21 8.76 -0.79 -23.67
CA SER A 21 7.60 -1.09 -22.84
C SER A 21 6.82 0.21 -22.79
N ARG A 22 5.87 0.39 -23.72
CA ARG A 22 4.98 1.54 -23.76
C ARG A 22 4.34 1.54 -22.39
N ALA A 23 4.64 2.56 -21.58
CA ALA A 23 4.03 2.69 -20.27
C ALA A 23 2.52 2.55 -20.48
N GLU A 24 1.90 1.57 -19.81
CA GLU A 24 0.45 1.39 -19.89
C GLU A 24 -0.21 2.73 -19.54
N GLU A 25 -1.13 3.19 -20.39
CA GLU A 25 -1.82 4.45 -20.14
C GLU A 25 -2.61 4.34 -18.83
N PRO A 26 -2.50 5.32 -17.91
CA PRO A 26 -3.18 5.28 -16.63
C PRO A 26 -4.69 5.09 -16.79
N ASN A 27 -5.19 3.98 -16.26
CA ASN A 27 -6.60 3.61 -16.29
C ASN A 27 -6.96 2.81 -15.03
N TYR A 28 -8.26 2.57 -14.82
CA TYR A 28 -8.75 1.92 -13.60
C TYR A 28 -8.29 0.47 -13.48
N GLU A 29 -8.21 -0.26 -14.59
CA GLU A 29 -7.72 -1.64 -14.62
C GLU A 29 -6.25 -1.70 -14.18
N LEU A 30 -5.43 -0.73 -14.60
CA LEU A 30 -4.05 -0.60 -14.17
C LEU A 30 -3.95 -0.31 -12.67
N LEU A 31 -4.81 0.55 -12.12
CA LEU A 31 -4.87 0.81 -10.68
C LEU A 31 -5.15 -0.49 -9.90
N VAL A 32 -6.21 -1.20 -10.29
CA VAL A 32 -6.59 -2.49 -9.68
C VAL A 32 -5.47 -3.52 -9.77
N LYS A 33 -4.82 -3.62 -10.94
CA LYS A 33 -3.66 -4.51 -11.17
C LYS A 33 -2.49 -4.15 -10.26
N GLN A 34 -2.18 -2.87 -10.10
CA GLN A 34 -1.11 -2.42 -9.21
C GLN A 34 -1.38 -2.74 -7.74
N ILE A 35 -2.61 -2.51 -7.27
CA ILE A 35 -3.02 -2.86 -5.90
C ILE A 35 -2.91 -4.37 -5.69
N ASN A 36 -3.46 -5.17 -6.61
CA ASN A 36 -3.44 -6.63 -6.51
C ASN A 36 -2.01 -7.18 -6.52
N ASN A 37 -1.14 -6.67 -7.41
CA ASN A 37 0.27 -7.07 -7.46
C ASN A 37 1.01 -6.80 -6.14
N TYR A 38 0.53 -5.85 -5.33
CA TYR A 38 1.15 -5.50 -4.06
C TYR A 38 0.58 -6.29 -2.88
N ALA A 39 -0.75 -6.32 -2.73
CA ALA A 39 -1.41 -6.75 -1.49
C ALA A 39 -2.21 -8.06 -1.58
N LYS A 40 -2.52 -8.54 -2.79
CA LYS A 40 -3.49 -9.63 -2.98
C LYS A 40 -3.11 -10.92 -2.27
N GLU A 41 -1.85 -11.33 -2.38
CA GLU A 41 -1.35 -12.56 -1.71
C GLU A 41 -1.53 -12.49 -0.19
N GLY A 42 -1.27 -11.33 0.41
CA GLY A 42 -1.45 -11.11 1.85
C GLY A 42 -2.90 -11.28 2.30
N VAL A 43 -3.85 -10.85 1.45
CA VAL A 43 -5.29 -10.93 1.71
C VAL A 43 -5.85 -12.33 1.41
N GLU A 44 -5.54 -12.91 0.25
CA GLU A 44 -6.06 -14.21 -0.18
C GLU A 44 -5.71 -15.33 0.80
N ASN A 45 -4.48 -15.33 1.33
CA ASN A 45 -4.02 -16.33 2.30
C ASN A 45 -4.83 -16.33 3.62
N LYS A 46 -5.49 -15.22 3.95
CA LYS A 46 -6.26 -15.05 5.19
C LYS A 46 -7.76 -14.85 4.93
N PHE A 47 -8.19 -14.81 3.67
CA PHE A 47 -9.54 -14.42 3.27
C PHE A 47 -10.62 -15.24 3.97
N GLU A 48 -10.54 -16.57 3.92
CA GLU A 48 -11.57 -17.44 4.52
C GLU A 48 -11.72 -17.23 6.04
N SER A 49 -10.59 -17.00 6.72
CA SER A 49 -10.58 -16.72 8.16
C SER A 49 -11.18 -15.35 8.45
N MET A 50 -10.81 -14.32 7.70
CA MET A 50 -11.33 -12.96 7.89
C MET A 50 -12.82 -12.90 7.57
N ALA A 51 -13.24 -13.40 6.41
CA ALA A 51 -14.64 -13.44 5.99
C ALA A 51 -15.52 -14.21 6.99
N SER A 52 -14.96 -15.21 7.69
CA SER A 52 -15.71 -15.94 8.71
C SER A 52 -16.21 -15.10 9.88
N LEU A 53 -15.52 -13.98 10.17
CA LEU A 53 -15.86 -13.07 11.26
C LEU A 53 -17.11 -12.23 10.95
N LEU A 54 -17.49 -12.11 9.67
CA LEU A 54 -18.72 -11.41 9.28
C LEU A 54 -19.97 -12.24 9.56
N TRP A 55 -19.85 -13.55 9.77
CA TRP A 55 -21.01 -14.45 9.80
C TRP A 55 -21.67 -14.55 11.17
N ASP A 56 -21.03 -14.02 12.20
CA ASP A 56 -21.58 -13.95 13.56
C ASP A 56 -22.51 -12.74 13.73
N ASP A 57 -22.63 -11.88 12.71
CA ASP A 57 -23.53 -10.74 12.69
C ASP A 57 -24.97 -11.17 12.31
N PRO A 58 -25.95 -11.03 13.23
CA PRO A 58 -27.34 -11.42 13.01
C PRO A 58 -28.06 -10.61 11.92
N ASP A 59 -27.57 -9.41 11.59
CA ASP A 59 -28.18 -8.54 10.57
C ASP A 59 -27.81 -8.97 9.15
N ILE A 60 -26.83 -9.87 9.00
CA ILE A 60 -26.52 -10.47 7.72
C ILE A 60 -27.27 -11.81 7.61
N GLU A 61 -28.32 -11.85 6.80
CA GLU A 61 -29.02 -13.09 6.43
C GLU A 61 -28.10 -14.02 5.60
N ILE A 62 -27.25 -14.80 6.26
CA ILE A 62 -26.22 -15.64 5.60
C ILE A 62 -26.30 -17.11 6.04
N SER A 63 -27.43 -17.61 6.51
CA SER A 63 -27.56 -19.06 6.65
C SER A 63 -27.39 -19.73 5.26
N GLY A 64 -26.22 -20.32 5.03
CA GLY A 64 -25.85 -21.00 3.77
C GLY A 64 -24.91 -20.29 2.79
N ARG A 65 -24.52 -19.01 2.98
CA ARG A 65 -23.80 -18.23 1.93
C ARG A 65 -22.29 -18.05 2.14
N LYS A 66 -21.69 -18.61 3.20
CA LYS A 66 -20.23 -18.61 3.46
C LYS A 66 -19.39 -19.11 2.27
N LYS A 67 -19.92 -20.06 1.49
CA LYS A 67 -19.23 -20.66 0.34
C LYS A 67 -19.24 -19.78 -0.93
N GLU A 68 -20.03 -18.71 -0.93
CA GLU A 68 -20.18 -17.80 -2.08
C GLU A 68 -19.42 -16.48 -1.87
N ALA A 69 -18.74 -16.33 -0.73
CA ALA A 69 -17.96 -15.14 -0.44
C ALA A 69 -16.74 -15.07 -1.37
N GLN A 70 -16.52 -13.90 -1.96
CA GLN A 70 -15.37 -13.62 -2.83
C GLN A 70 -14.85 -12.20 -2.58
N LEU A 71 -13.60 -11.95 -2.96
CA LEU A 71 -13.05 -10.60 -2.96
C LEU A 71 -13.61 -9.79 -4.14
N GLY A 72 -14.04 -8.56 -3.87
CA GLY A 72 -14.37 -7.56 -4.89
C GLY A 72 -13.14 -6.87 -5.46
N LEU A 73 -13.35 -5.89 -6.34
CA LEU A 73 -12.26 -5.03 -6.80
C LEU A 73 -11.67 -4.27 -5.61
N PRO A 74 -10.33 -4.18 -5.47
CA PRO A 74 -9.73 -3.45 -4.38
C PRO A 74 -9.64 -1.96 -4.67
N PHE A 75 -9.55 -1.16 -3.61
CA PHE A 75 -9.36 0.29 -3.69
C PHE A 75 -8.43 0.80 -2.59
N ILE A 76 -8.06 2.08 -2.69
CA ILE A 76 -7.28 2.83 -1.69
C ILE A 76 -7.98 4.16 -1.42
N TYR A 77 -7.75 4.74 -0.25
CA TYR A 77 -8.05 6.15 0.00
C TYR A 77 -6.84 6.99 -0.38
N TYR A 78 -6.94 7.79 -1.43
CA TYR A 78 -5.86 8.70 -1.83
C TYR A 78 -5.88 10.00 -1.03
N ASP A 79 -4.73 10.42 -0.49
CA ASP A 79 -4.56 11.73 0.15
C ASP A 79 -3.56 12.59 -0.62
N ALA A 80 -4.07 13.60 -1.33
CA ALA A 80 -3.27 14.58 -2.07
C ALA A 80 -2.29 15.35 -1.18
N ASN A 81 -2.57 15.47 0.13
CA ASN A 81 -1.68 16.12 1.08
C ASN A 81 -0.43 15.29 1.37
N CYS A 82 -0.54 13.96 1.34
CA CYS A 82 0.59 13.06 1.53
C CYS A 82 1.35 12.80 0.22
N GLY A 83 0.67 12.83 -0.92
CA GLY A 83 1.26 12.55 -2.22
C GLY A 83 2.07 11.25 -2.21
N SER A 84 3.31 11.31 -2.70
CA SER A 84 4.23 10.14 -2.78
C SER A 84 4.67 9.58 -1.43
N ASN A 85 4.45 10.30 -0.33
CA ASN A 85 4.82 9.87 1.01
C ASN A 85 3.68 9.15 1.73
N GLN A 86 2.55 8.95 1.05
CA GLN A 86 1.42 8.24 1.60
C GLN A 86 1.79 6.78 1.92
N ASN A 87 1.53 6.36 3.16
CA ASN A 87 1.39 4.94 3.47
C ASN A 87 0.05 4.46 2.90
N MET A 88 0.07 3.39 2.12
CA MET A 88 -1.14 2.86 1.49
C MET A 88 -1.72 1.72 2.31
N ASP A 89 -2.96 1.94 2.73
CA ASP A 89 -3.86 0.89 3.22
C ASP A 89 -4.71 0.41 2.05
N PHE A 90 -4.87 -0.91 1.92
CA PHE A 90 -5.58 -1.52 0.80
C PHE A 90 -6.91 -2.10 1.27
N TYR A 91 -7.99 -1.71 0.60
CA TYR A 91 -9.33 -2.11 0.97
C TYR A 91 -9.88 -3.11 -0.05
N TYR A 92 -10.29 -4.28 0.43
CA TYR A 92 -10.87 -5.34 -0.37
C TYR A 92 -12.31 -5.61 0.10
N PRO A 93 -13.32 -5.22 -0.70
CA PRO A 93 -14.70 -5.58 -0.44
C PRO A 93 -14.87 -7.10 -0.37
N VAL A 94 -15.63 -7.58 0.60
CA VAL A 94 -16.10 -8.96 0.66
C VAL A 94 -17.48 -8.99 0.03
N MET A 95 -17.62 -9.76 -1.05
CA MET A 95 -18.82 -9.83 -1.87
C MET A 95 -19.57 -11.15 -1.65
N VAL A 96 -20.90 -11.07 -1.49
CA VAL A 96 -21.80 -12.24 -1.49
C VAL A 96 -22.98 -11.92 -2.40
N LYS A 97 -23.20 -12.75 -3.43
CA LYS A 97 -24.28 -12.57 -4.44
C LYS A 97 -24.30 -11.16 -5.06
N GLY A 98 -23.11 -10.62 -5.34
CA GLY A 98 -22.96 -9.30 -5.96
C GLY A 98 -23.16 -8.10 -5.02
N LYS A 99 -23.34 -8.32 -3.72
CA LYS A 99 -23.39 -7.26 -2.70
C LYS A 99 -22.15 -7.26 -1.83
N VAL A 100 -21.64 -6.08 -1.50
CA VAL A 100 -20.64 -5.88 -0.46
C VAL A 100 -21.29 -6.22 0.89
N VAL A 101 -20.64 -7.07 1.68
CA VAL A 101 -21.08 -7.46 3.04
C VAL A 101 -20.06 -7.09 4.12
N GLY A 102 -18.87 -6.65 3.72
CA GLY A 102 -17.82 -6.18 4.60
C GLY A 102 -16.61 -5.74 3.80
N ILE A 103 -15.59 -5.23 4.47
CA ILE A 103 -14.35 -4.76 3.86
C ILE A 103 -13.18 -5.25 4.68
N ILE A 104 -12.25 -5.93 4.01
CA ILE A 104 -10.94 -6.27 4.57
C ILE A 104 -10.00 -5.10 4.29
N GLU A 105 -9.45 -4.50 5.33
CA GLU A 105 -8.37 -3.54 5.22
C GLU A 105 -7.04 -4.29 5.45
N ALA A 106 -6.09 -4.04 4.56
CA ALA A 106 -4.78 -4.68 4.56
C ALA A 106 -3.68 -3.63 4.63
N ILE A 107 -2.87 -3.72 5.69
CA ILE A 107 -1.78 -2.80 5.98
C ILE A 107 -0.49 -3.60 6.06
N LEU A 108 0.53 -3.17 5.33
CA LEU A 108 1.87 -3.74 5.45
C LEU A 108 2.64 -3.01 6.56
N TYR A 109 2.92 -3.70 7.66
CA TYR A 109 3.65 -3.14 8.79
C TYR A 109 4.88 -4.01 9.09
N ASN A 110 6.08 -3.42 9.05
CA ASN A 110 7.36 -4.11 9.26
C ASN A 110 7.57 -5.37 8.39
N GLY A 111 6.99 -5.38 7.18
CA GLY A 111 7.09 -6.52 6.26
C GLY A 111 6.01 -7.59 6.45
N ASP A 112 5.18 -7.47 7.47
CA ASP A 112 4.06 -8.38 7.76
C ASP A 112 2.71 -7.74 7.44
N TRP A 113 1.80 -8.54 6.87
CA TRP A 113 0.43 -8.12 6.58
C TRP A 113 -0.45 -8.17 7.83
N THR A 114 -0.84 -6.99 8.28
CA THR A 114 -1.90 -6.79 9.27
C THR A 114 -3.22 -6.63 8.54
N LEU A 115 -4.20 -7.45 8.90
CA LEU A 115 -5.54 -7.39 8.32
C LEU A 115 -6.56 -7.06 9.40
N SER A 116 -7.49 -6.19 9.07
CA SER A 116 -8.72 -5.93 9.82
C SER A 116 -9.91 -6.21 8.90
N ILE A 117 -11.08 -6.47 9.48
CA ILE A 117 -12.33 -6.58 8.71
C ILE A 117 -13.39 -5.77 9.41
N THR A 118 -14.12 -4.97 8.63
CA THR A 118 -15.26 -4.20 9.09
C THR A 118 -16.51 -4.72 8.39
N ASP A 119 -17.59 -4.86 9.16
CA ASP A 119 -18.92 -5.16 8.65
C ASP A 119 -19.44 -4.01 7.78
N ILE A 120 -20.48 -4.28 6.98
CA ILE A 120 -21.12 -3.21 6.21
C ILE A 120 -22.00 -2.34 7.11
N ASN A 121 -21.36 -1.37 7.77
CA ASN A 121 -22.06 -0.37 8.56
C ASN A 121 -22.58 0.78 7.66
N ASN A 122 -23.10 1.84 8.29
CA ASN A 122 -23.59 3.03 7.59
C ASN A 122 -22.55 3.71 6.69
N ASP A 123 -21.26 3.52 6.95
CA ASP A 123 -20.15 4.16 6.23
C ASP A 123 -19.88 3.46 4.89
N PHE A 124 -20.21 2.16 4.79
CA PHE A 124 -19.91 1.34 3.61
C PHE A 124 -21.14 0.89 2.83
N LYS A 125 -22.35 1.09 3.35
CA LYS A 125 -23.60 0.77 2.64
C LYS A 125 -23.68 1.40 1.25
N GLN A 126 -23.09 2.57 1.08
CA GLN A 126 -23.08 3.34 -0.17
C GLN A 126 -22.36 2.60 -1.31
N LEU A 127 -21.48 1.64 -1.00
CA LEU A 127 -20.87 0.78 -2.03
C LEU A 127 -21.89 -0.12 -2.73
N ASN A 128 -23.00 -0.45 -2.07
CA ASN A 128 -24.10 -1.22 -2.67
C ASN A 128 -25.11 -0.34 -3.42
N ASP A 129 -25.04 0.98 -3.27
CA ASP A 129 -25.91 1.94 -3.97
C ASP A 129 -25.40 2.25 -5.38
N ILE A 130 -24.14 1.89 -5.67
CA ILE A 130 -23.51 1.99 -6.99
C ILE A 130 -23.22 0.60 -7.56
N ASP A 131 -23.01 0.50 -8.87
CA ASP A 131 -22.51 -0.72 -9.48
C ASP A 131 -20.99 -0.77 -9.31
N TYR A 132 -20.53 -0.99 -8.07
CA TYR A 132 -19.13 -0.86 -7.65
C TYR A 132 -18.11 -1.52 -8.61
N ASN A 133 -18.45 -2.71 -9.12
CA ASN A 133 -17.56 -3.46 -10.01
C ASN A 133 -17.45 -2.84 -11.43
N HIS A 134 -18.41 -2.01 -11.83
CA HIS A 134 -18.47 -1.42 -13.17
C HIS A 134 -18.28 0.10 -13.18
N ASP A 135 -18.66 0.80 -12.10
CA ASP A 135 -18.66 2.27 -12.01
C ASP A 135 -17.27 2.87 -11.73
N GLN A 136 -16.27 2.03 -11.49
CA GLN A 136 -14.85 2.43 -11.33
C GLN A 136 -14.63 3.58 -10.33
N PRO A 137 -15.10 3.43 -9.07
CA PRO A 137 -15.00 4.51 -8.10
C PRO A 137 -13.56 4.78 -7.67
N LEU A 138 -13.18 6.06 -7.65
CA LEU A 138 -12.00 6.60 -6.97
C LEU A 138 -12.40 7.01 -5.56
N PHE A 139 -11.51 6.76 -4.59
CA PHE A 139 -11.71 7.21 -3.23
C PHE A 139 -10.56 8.11 -2.80
N TYR A 140 -10.88 9.26 -2.23
CA TYR A 140 -9.88 10.24 -1.81
C TYR A 140 -10.34 11.06 -0.61
N THR A 141 -9.38 11.62 0.13
CA THR A 141 -9.64 12.40 1.33
C THR A 141 -9.66 13.91 1.04
N MET A 142 -10.55 14.62 1.73
CA MET A 142 -10.67 16.07 1.74
C MET A 142 -10.87 16.51 3.19
N GLY A 143 -9.82 17.04 3.82
CA GLY A 143 -9.85 17.27 5.26
C GLY A 143 -10.04 15.95 6.02
N SER A 144 -11.17 15.83 6.73
CA SER A 144 -11.58 14.63 7.48
C SER A 144 -12.53 13.72 6.69
N ASP A 145 -12.99 14.17 5.53
CA ASP A 145 -14.00 13.46 4.76
C ASP A 145 -13.37 12.57 3.71
N VAL A 146 -13.99 11.43 3.46
CA VAL A 146 -13.69 10.58 2.30
C VAL A 146 -14.76 10.83 1.25
N PHE A 147 -14.34 11.00 0.00
CA PHE A 147 -15.21 11.12 -1.16
C PHE A 147 -15.07 9.87 -2.04
N MET A 148 -16.19 9.45 -2.62
CA MET A 148 -16.26 8.43 -3.66
C MET A 148 -16.70 9.10 -4.96
N GLU A 149 -15.85 9.04 -5.98
CA GLU A 149 -16.09 9.67 -7.29
C GLU A 149 -16.04 8.65 -8.42
N THR A 150 -17.07 8.67 -9.25
CA THR A 150 -17.14 7.98 -10.53
C THR A 150 -17.11 9.02 -11.65
N ALA A 151 -17.00 8.60 -12.90
CA ALA A 151 -17.10 9.52 -14.05
C ALA A 151 -18.45 10.29 -14.11
N LYS A 152 -19.47 9.88 -13.35
CA LYS A 152 -20.82 10.45 -13.39
C LYS A 152 -21.21 11.21 -12.11
N SER A 153 -20.59 10.91 -10.97
CA SER A 153 -21.03 11.42 -9.67
C SER A 153 -19.90 11.45 -8.66
N CYS A 154 -19.95 12.42 -7.75
CA CYS A 154 -19.09 12.50 -6.59
C CYS A 154 -19.98 12.59 -5.34
N ILE A 155 -19.80 11.68 -4.39
CA ILE A 155 -20.53 11.68 -3.13
C ILE A 155 -19.56 11.64 -1.94
N LYS A 156 -19.98 12.26 -0.84
CA LYS A 156 -19.29 12.11 0.44
C LYS A 156 -19.58 10.72 0.99
N PHE A 157 -18.52 9.93 1.13
CA PHE A 157 -18.57 8.50 1.44
C PHE A 157 -18.64 8.24 2.94
N THR A 158 -17.63 8.70 3.69
CA THR A 158 -17.58 8.54 5.15
C THR A 158 -16.93 9.76 5.83
N ASN A 159 -17.18 9.92 7.13
CA ASN A 159 -16.48 10.85 8.01
C ASN A 159 -15.38 10.08 8.74
N LEU A 160 -14.10 10.37 8.46
CA LEU A 160 -13.03 10.00 9.37
C LEU A 160 -12.98 11.07 10.47
N LEU A 161 -12.92 10.67 11.73
CA LEU A 161 -13.10 11.55 12.91
C LEU A 161 -12.12 12.75 12.97
N ASP A 162 -12.52 13.76 13.78
CA ASP A 162 -11.91 15.07 14.08
C ASP A 162 -11.82 16.07 12.92
N SER A 163 -12.19 17.34 13.18
CA SER A 163 -12.34 18.41 12.18
C SER A 163 -11.00 18.85 11.57
N VAL A 164 -10.43 18.04 10.68
CA VAL A 164 -9.28 18.40 9.86
C VAL A 164 -9.77 19.27 8.71
N LYS A 165 -9.19 20.48 8.59
CA LYS A 165 -9.48 21.37 7.47
C LYS A 165 -8.77 20.87 6.21
N GLU A 166 -9.48 20.98 5.09
CA GLU A 166 -8.91 20.71 3.76
C GLU A 166 -7.67 21.57 3.49
N THR A 167 -6.64 20.94 2.92
CA THR A 167 -5.42 21.63 2.49
C THR A 167 -5.57 22.20 1.08
N SER A 168 -4.67 23.12 0.70
CA SER A 168 -4.68 23.66 -0.68
C SER A 168 -4.47 22.59 -1.74
N LEU A 169 -3.65 21.56 -1.45
CA LEU A 169 -3.39 20.44 -2.36
C LEU A 169 -4.63 19.58 -2.57
N GLN A 170 -5.37 19.29 -1.49
CA GLN A 170 -6.65 18.58 -1.56
C GLN A 170 -7.68 19.37 -2.39
N LYS A 171 -7.76 20.69 -2.21
CA LYS A 171 -8.64 21.55 -3.03
C LYS A 171 -8.23 21.60 -4.50
N GLU A 172 -6.94 21.64 -4.79
CA GLU A 172 -6.46 21.58 -6.17
C GLU A 172 -6.81 20.23 -6.81
N PHE A 173 -6.62 19.14 -6.07
CA PHE A 173 -6.96 17.79 -6.50
C PHE A 173 -8.47 17.65 -6.79
N SER A 174 -9.34 18.18 -5.92
CA SER A 174 -10.79 18.05 -6.10
C SER A 174 -11.33 18.76 -7.36
N LEU A 175 -10.64 19.79 -7.84
CA LEU A 175 -10.98 20.54 -9.05
C LEU A 175 -10.57 19.83 -10.35
N LYS A 176 -9.77 18.77 -10.27
CA LYS A 176 -9.34 17.99 -11.45
C LYS A 176 -10.49 17.16 -12.02
N SER A 177 -10.39 16.83 -13.30
CA SER A 177 -11.28 15.84 -13.92
C SER A 177 -11.06 14.44 -13.32
N TYR A 178 -12.05 13.56 -13.48
CA TYR A 178 -11.95 12.16 -13.05
C TYR A 178 -10.71 11.48 -13.64
N GLU A 179 -10.43 11.70 -14.92
CA GLU A 179 -9.30 11.12 -15.64
C GLU A 179 -7.95 11.62 -15.10
N GLU A 180 -7.86 12.90 -14.76
CA GLU A 180 -6.67 13.49 -14.14
C GLU A 180 -6.44 12.95 -12.72
N LYS A 181 -7.50 12.81 -11.93
CA LYS A 181 -7.44 12.19 -10.60
C LYS A 181 -6.99 10.74 -10.69
N LEU A 182 -7.60 9.94 -11.57
CA LEU A 182 -7.22 8.55 -11.81
C LEU A 182 -5.75 8.42 -12.20
N LYS A 183 -5.28 9.28 -13.11
CA LYS A 183 -3.87 9.31 -13.51
C LYS A 183 -2.93 9.58 -12.34
N GLU A 184 -3.27 10.53 -11.49
CA GLU A 184 -2.47 10.90 -10.33
C GLU A 184 -2.44 9.77 -9.29
N ILE A 185 -3.60 9.15 -9.01
CA ILE A 185 -3.71 8.01 -8.08
C ILE A 185 -2.89 6.82 -8.60
N VAL A 186 -3.03 6.45 -9.87
CA VAL A 186 -2.23 5.37 -10.50
C VAL A 186 -0.74 5.64 -10.37
N GLN A 187 -0.30 6.88 -10.63
CA GLN A 187 1.11 7.24 -10.48
C GLN A 187 1.57 7.15 -9.02
N ASN A 188 0.72 7.53 -8.07
CA ASN A 188 1.04 7.43 -6.66
C ASN A 188 1.18 5.97 -6.19
N THR A 189 0.25 5.10 -6.60
CA THR A 189 0.28 3.66 -6.28
C THR A 189 1.51 2.98 -6.88
N GLN A 190 1.89 3.39 -8.09
CA GLN A 190 3.12 2.95 -8.75
C GLN A 190 4.37 3.35 -7.95
N ASN A 191 4.46 4.60 -7.51
CA ASN A 191 5.60 5.11 -6.74
C ASN A 191 5.73 4.42 -5.36
N PHE A 192 4.61 4.17 -4.69
CA PHE A 192 4.56 3.45 -3.42
C PHE A 192 5.11 2.02 -3.56
N ARG A 193 4.69 1.31 -4.63
CA ARG A 193 5.19 -0.04 -4.94
C ARG A 193 6.70 -0.05 -5.12
N ASP A 194 7.23 0.84 -5.95
CA ASP A 194 8.64 0.85 -6.31
C ASP A 194 9.52 1.19 -5.10
N SER A 195 9.06 2.13 -4.26
CA SER A 195 9.73 2.48 -2.99
C SER A 195 9.76 1.31 -2.01
N SER A 196 8.66 0.58 -1.89
CA SER A 196 8.55 -0.60 -1.01
C SER A 196 9.45 -1.76 -1.45
N GLN A 197 9.60 -1.98 -2.76
CA GLN A 197 10.48 -3.02 -3.31
C GLN A 197 11.96 -2.66 -3.15
N SER A 198 12.32 -1.38 -3.31
CA SER A 198 13.69 -0.90 -3.11
C SER A 198 14.19 -1.13 -1.68
N LEU A 199 13.33 -0.95 -0.67
CA LEU A 199 13.65 -1.25 0.73
C LEU A 199 13.95 -2.73 0.94
N LYS A 200 13.13 -3.64 0.39
CA LYS A 200 13.37 -5.10 0.48
C LYS A 200 14.68 -5.52 -0.18
N ALA A 201 15.01 -4.97 -1.35
CA ALA A 201 16.26 -5.28 -2.06
C ALA A 201 17.52 -4.80 -1.32
N THR A 202 17.42 -3.70 -0.58
CA THR A 202 18.55 -3.15 0.20
C THR A 202 18.86 -4.02 1.43
N ASP A 203 17.84 -4.58 2.07
CA ASP A 203 18.00 -5.51 3.19
C ASP A 203 18.54 -6.89 2.75
N THR A 204 18.14 -7.39 1.57
CA THR A 204 18.69 -8.63 1.01
C THR A 204 20.17 -8.48 0.67
N ASN A 205 20.57 -7.37 0.03
CA ASN A 205 21.98 -7.10 -0.28
C ASN A 205 22.84 -6.90 0.99
N ARG A 206 22.26 -6.36 2.07
CA ARG A 206 22.94 -6.25 3.36
C ARG A 206 23.16 -7.61 4.01
N LYS A 207 22.17 -8.51 3.96
CA LYS A 207 22.27 -9.88 4.49
C LYS A 207 23.19 -10.78 3.65
N GLU A 208 23.23 -10.62 2.33
CA GLU A 208 24.19 -11.32 1.46
C GLU A 208 25.62 -10.86 1.70
N LYS A 209 25.85 -9.57 1.93
CA LYS A 209 27.18 -9.06 2.27
C LYS A 209 27.68 -9.55 3.63
N GLU A 210 26.78 -9.80 4.58
CA GLU A 210 27.11 -10.42 5.88
C GLU A 210 27.35 -11.93 5.77
N THR A 211 26.72 -12.63 4.82
CA THR A 211 26.95 -14.07 4.58
C THR A 211 28.19 -14.35 3.72
N ASP A 212 28.53 -13.51 2.73
CA ASP A 212 29.76 -13.65 1.95
C ASP A 212 31.04 -13.34 2.74
N THR A 213 30.92 -12.58 3.83
CA THR A 213 32.07 -12.34 4.74
C THR A 213 32.28 -13.50 5.73
N SER A 214 31.37 -14.48 5.78
CA SER A 214 31.38 -15.56 6.79
C SER A 214 31.96 -16.91 6.31
N LEU A 215 32.30 -17.05 5.02
CA LEU A 215 32.84 -18.31 4.46
C LEU A 215 34.34 -18.28 4.12
N ASN A 216 35.08 -17.26 4.54
CA ASN A 216 36.53 -17.23 4.35
C ASN A 216 37.27 -16.71 5.59
N ARG A 217 37.17 -17.46 6.69
CA ARG A 217 38.09 -17.31 7.83
C ARG A 217 38.17 -18.62 8.60
N ASP A 218 39.06 -19.48 8.12
CA ASP A 218 39.62 -20.52 8.97
C ASP A 218 40.86 -19.98 9.69
N SER A 219 40.90 -20.25 11.00
CA SER A 219 42.06 -20.17 11.91
C SER A 219 42.81 -18.83 12.11
N SER A 220 42.43 -18.07 13.13
CA SER A 220 43.37 -17.63 14.18
C SER A 220 42.63 -16.96 15.36
N GLN A 221 43.03 -17.37 16.56
CA GLN A 221 42.57 -16.86 17.84
C GLN A 221 42.72 -15.34 17.97
N ASN A 222 41.71 -14.64 18.51
CA ASN A 222 41.82 -14.02 19.83
C ASN A 222 40.54 -13.30 20.27
N ARG A 223 40.16 -13.59 21.53
CA ARG A 223 39.15 -12.91 22.36
C ARG A 223 39.23 -11.38 22.27
N THR A 224 38.10 -10.73 22.02
CA THR A 224 37.73 -9.43 22.65
C THR A 224 36.21 -9.23 22.66
N GLU A 225 35.47 -10.15 23.27
CA GLU A 225 34.14 -9.81 23.79
C GLU A 225 34.32 -9.10 25.15
N GLY A 226 33.80 -7.87 25.28
CA GLY A 226 33.73 -7.21 26.59
C GLY A 226 33.95 -5.69 26.66
N LYS A 227 33.86 -4.92 25.57
CA LYS A 227 34.05 -3.44 25.65
C LYS A 227 32.85 -2.55 25.29
N TRP A 228 31.75 -3.08 24.76
CA TRP A 228 30.57 -2.26 24.42
C TRP A 228 29.50 -2.19 25.53
N ILE A 229 29.46 -3.16 26.43
CA ILE A 229 28.48 -3.19 27.54
C ILE A 229 28.78 -2.09 28.59
N TYR A 230 30.05 -1.74 28.79
CA TYR A 230 30.46 -0.72 29.76
C TYR A 230 30.14 0.72 29.33
N VAL A 231 30.07 1.00 28.02
CA VAL A 231 29.75 2.36 27.51
C VAL A 231 28.27 2.67 27.69
N GLY A 232 27.39 1.69 27.46
CA GLY A 232 25.94 1.86 27.67
C GLY A 232 25.55 2.09 29.13
N ILE A 233 26.17 1.35 30.06
CA ILE A 233 25.88 1.47 31.50
C ILE A 233 26.36 2.84 32.06
N ALA A 234 27.51 3.34 31.60
CA ALA A 234 28.02 4.65 32.04
C ALA A 234 27.12 5.82 31.63
N VAL A 235 26.52 5.78 30.43
CA VAL A 235 25.58 6.81 29.96
C VAL A 235 24.28 6.80 30.76
N ILE A 236 23.75 5.63 31.08
CA ILE A 236 22.53 5.49 31.88
C ILE A 236 22.74 6.03 33.31
N ILE A 237 23.89 5.75 33.93
CA ILE A 237 24.22 6.27 35.27
C ILE A 237 24.32 7.81 35.24
N LEU A 238 24.92 8.39 34.20
CA LEU A 238 25.05 9.84 34.04
C LEU A 238 23.68 10.53 33.89
N ILE A 239 22.75 9.92 33.16
CA ILE A 239 21.38 10.44 33.01
C ILE A 239 20.63 10.42 34.34
N ILE A 240 20.75 9.32 35.12
CA ILE A 240 20.10 9.20 36.42
C ILE A 240 20.62 10.26 37.40
N ILE A 241 21.94 10.50 37.45
CA ILE A 241 22.53 11.53 38.32
C ILE A 241 22.03 12.92 37.95
N VAL A 242 21.94 13.26 36.66
CA VAL A 242 21.44 14.56 36.18
C VAL A 242 19.96 14.77 36.56
N VAL A 243 19.12 13.73 36.44
CA VAL A 243 17.71 13.80 36.83
C VAL A 243 17.55 13.98 38.34
N LEU A 244 18.35 13.27 39.14
CA LEU A 244 18.30 13.38 40.60
C LEU A 244 18.79 14.74 41.11
N LEU A 245 19.80 15.35 40.46
CA LEU A 245 20.27 16.69 40.81
C LEU A 245 19.28 17.81 40.41
N ARG A 246 18.51 17.62 39.33
CA ARG A 246 17.46 18.58 38.93
C ARG A 246 16.21 18.54 39.81
N ARG A 247 15.95 17.44 40.54
CA ARG A 247 14.81 17.33 41.48
C ARG A 247 15.09 17.91 42.88
N LYS A 248 16.31 18.37 43.17
CA LYS A 248 16.70 18.97 44.46
C LYS A 248 16.91 20.50 44.41
N LYS A 249 16.53 21.15 43.31
CA LYS A 249 16.34 22.61 43.22
C LYS A 249 14.86 22.88 42.99
#